data_AF-I6MKT7-F1
#
_entry.id   AF-I6MKT7-F1
#
_cell.length_a   1.000
_cell.length_b   1.000
_cell.length_c   1.000
_cell.angle_alpha   90.00
_cell.angle_beta   90.00
_cell.angle_gamma   90.00
#
_symmetry.space_group_name_H-M   'P 1'
#
loop_
_entity.id
_entity.type
_entity.pdbx_description
1 polymer ?
#
loop_
_entity_poly.entity_id
_entity_poly.type
_entity_poly.pdbx_seq_one_letter_code
_entity_poly.pdbx_strand_id
1 'polypeptide(L)'
;AMIKAYWAGKAGIDPAKIVSVSVMPCTAKKWEASRNDDMKSAGAGYDVDIVITTRELARMIKQAGIEILKLDDEEADSPMGPYTGAGTIFGATGGVMEAAVRSAYYLVTKKELSDVNFKSARGMDGVKEGEVDFGNGLKIRIAVAHQMGNIAAVLDKIRVARDAGQEMPYHFI
;
A
#
# COMPACT_ATOMS: atom_id res chain seq x y z
N ALA A 1 9.93 -9.48 4.96
CA ALA A 1 10.86 -8.80 5.89
C ALA A 1 10.50 -9.08 7.34
N MET A 2 9.46 -8.44 7.89
CA MET A 2 9.22 -8.44 9.34
C MET A 2 8.92 -9.80 9.97
N ILE A 3 8.18 -10.68 9.28
CA ILE A 3 7.88 -12.02 9.78
C ILE A 3 9.16 -12.86 9.93
N LYS A 4 9.98 -12.95 8.87
CA LYS A 4 11.21 -13.76 8.89
C LYS A 4 12.36 -13.12 9.67
N ALA A 5 12.39 -11.80 9.83
CA ALA A 5 13.44 -11.12 10.60
C ALA A 5 13.04 -10.94 12.07
N TYR A 6 12.08 -10.06 12.34
CA TYR A 6 11.73 -9.66 13.71
C TYR A 6 10.91 -10.72 14.44
N TRP A 7 9.81 -11.19 13.83
CA TRP A 7 8.90 -12.13 14.50
C TRP A 7 9.55 -13.50 14.73
N ALA A 8 10.32 -14.00 13.75
CA ALA A 8 11.07 -15.25 13.88
C ALA A 8 11.99 -15.24 15.12
N GLY A 9 12.74 -14.15 15.31
CA GLY A 9 13.58 -13.97 16.50
C GLY A 9 12.77 -13.92 17.80
N LYS A 10 11.63 -13.22 17.81
CA LYS A 10 10.72 -13.16 18.97
C LYS A 10 10.10 -14.53 19.30
N ALA A 11 9.80 -15.33 18.28
CA ALA A 11 9.22 -16.66 18.42
C ALA A 11 10.26 -17.76 18.68
N GLY A 12 11.57 -17.46 18.59
CA GLY A 12 12.64 -18.46 18.70
C GLY A 12 12.64 -19.47 17.55
N ILE A 13 12.09 -19.10 16.38
CA ILE A 13 11.99 -19.96 15.21
C ILE A 13 13.09 -19.57 14.23
N ASP A 14 13.80 -20.58 13.70
CA ASP A 14 14.75 -20.38 12.60
C ASP A 14 14.00 -19.83 11.37
N PRO A 15 14.38 -18.65 10.85
CA PRO A 15 13.75 -18.05 9.67
C PRO A 15 13.70 -18.97 8.45
N ALA A 16 14.68 -19.89 8.30
CA ALA A 16 14.71 -20.86 7.21
C ALA A 16 13.59 -21.92 7.28
N LYS A 17 12.94 -22.07 8.45
CA LYS A 17 11.80 -22.96 8.66
C LYS A 17 10.45 -22.28 8.42
N ILE A 18 10.44 -20.98 8.14
CA ILE A 18 9.21 -20.22 7.89
C ILE A 18 8.92 -20.19 6.39
N VAL A 19 7.74 -20.65 6.00
CA VAL A 19 7.19 -20.45 4.66
C VAL A 19 6.19 -19.30 4.71
N SER A 20 6.54 -18.18 4.09
CA SER A 20 5.67 -17.00 3.98
C SER A 20 4.87 -17.07 2.68
N VAL A 21 3.55 -17.25 2.83
CA VAL A 21 2.59 -17.24 1.73
C VAL A 21 1.80 -15.94 1.76
N SER A 22 1.75 -15.25 0.63
CA SER A 22 1.07 -13.97 0.49
C SER A 22 -0.12 -14.09 -0.46
N VAL A 23 -1.29 -13.67 0.00
CA VAL A 23 -2.53 -13.63 -0.79
C VAL A 23 -2.73 -12.22 -1.31
N MET A 24 -2.72 -12.05 -2.63
CA MET A 24 -2.68 -10.72 -3.26
C MET A 24 -3.79 -10.54 -4.31
N PRO A 25 -4.41 -9.36 -4.41
CA PRO A 25 -5.38 -9.08 -5.48
C PRO A 25 -4.71 -8.80 -6.84
N CYS A 26 -3.37 -8.69 -6.87
CA CYS A 26 -2.59 -8.30 -8.03
C CYS A 26 -1.58 -9.39 -8.44
N THR A 27 -1.41 -9.59 -9.74
CA THR A 27 -0.41 -10.52 -10.28
C THR A 27 1.00 -9.96 -10.22
N ALA A 28 1.18 -8.63 -10.21
CA ALA A 28 2.50 -8.00 -10.16
C ALA A 28 3.29 -8.38 -8.90
N LYS A 29 2.59 -8.66 -7.78
CA LYS A 29 3.20 -9.09 -6.52
C LYS A 29 3.96 -10.41 -6.66
N LYS A 30 3.60 -11.27 -7.62
CA LYS A 30 4.35 -12.51 -7.89
C LYS A 30 5.77 -12.21 -8.39
N TRP A 31 5.90 -11.20 -9.25
CA TRP A 31 7.22 -10.75 -9.72
C TRP A 31 7.93 -9.93 -8.63
N GLU A 32 7.21 -9.08 -7.90
CA GLU A 32 7.78 -8.24 -6.85
C GLU A 32 8.49 -9.06 -5.77
N ALA A 33 7.90 -10.18 -5.34
CA ALA A 33 8.46 -11.04 -4.30
C ALA A 33 9.87 -11.57 -4.61
N SER A 34 10.23 -11.65 -5.90
CA SER A 34 11.54 -12.14 -6.35
C SER A 34 12.35 -11.08 -7.12
N ARG A 35 11.96 -9.80 -7.04
CA ARG A 35 12.48 -8.75 -7.92
C ARG A 35 13.99 -8.54 -7.83
N ASN A 36 14.53 -8.48 -6.62
CA ASN A 36 15.94 -8.18 -6.34
C ASN A 36 16.33 -8.65 -4.93
N ASP A 37 17.58 -8.39 -4.53
CA ASP A 37 18.11 -8.81 -3.23
C ASP A 37 17.51 -8.05 -2.04
N ASP A 38 16.90 -6.88 -2.26
CA ASP A 38 16.14 -6.18 -1.20
C ASP A 38 14.96 -7.02 -0.69
N MET A 39 14.50 -7.99 -1.48
CA MET A 39 13.46 -8.92 -1.08
C MET A 39 13.98 -10.07 -0.21
N LYS A 40 15.25 -10.04 0.24
CA LYS A 40 15.89 -11.06 1.08
C LYS A 40 16.37 -10.47 2.41
N SER A 41 15.46 -9.84 3.15
CA SER A 41 15.82 -9.06 4.34
C SER A 41 16.34 -9.90 5.52
N ALA A 42 15.95 -11.18 5.61
CA ALA A 42 16.25 -12.03 6.77
C ALA A 42 17.48 -12.95 6.59
N GLY A 43 18.19 -12.88 5.46
CA GLY A 43 19.31 -13.79 5.17
C GLY A 43 18.90 -15.26 4.97
N ALA A 44 17.59 -15.54 4.93
CA ALA A 44 17.01 -16.88 4.84
C ALA A 44 16.10 -17.00 3.61
N GLY A 45 16.68 -16.72 2.43
CA GLY A 45 15.95 -16.68 1.17
C GLY A 45 15.08 -15.42 1.02
N TYR A 46 14.06 -15.52 0.16
CA TYR A 46 13.12 -14.43 -0.06
C TYR A 46 12.21 -14.21 1.14
N ASP A 47 11.83 -12.96 1.34
CA ASP A 47 10.94 -12.50 2.39
C ASP A 47 9.52 -13.07 2.26
N VAL A 48 9.08 -13.30 1.02
CA VAL A 48 7.83 -13.94 0.65
C VAL A 48 8.18 -15.10 -0.27
N ASP A 49 7.86 -16.33 0.13
CA ASP A 49 8.22 -17.53 -0.64
C ASP A 49 7.22 -17.80 -1.75
N ILE A 50 5.93 -17.57 -1.47
CA ILE A 50 4.84 -17.89 -2.38
C ILE A 50 3.86 -16.73 -2.43
N VAL A 51 3.49 -16.33 -3.65
CA VAL A 51 2.40 -15.37 -3.88
C VAL A 51 1.29 -16.04 -4.65
N ILE A 52 0.11 -16.09 -4.05
CA ILE A 52 -1.13 -16.54 -4.69
C ILE A 52 -2.11 -15.38 -4.82
N THR A 53 -2.91 -15.43 -5.87
CA THR A 53 -3.98 -14.46 -6.08
C THR A 53 -5.23 -14.83 -5.29
N THR A 54 -6.10 -13.87 -5.03
CA THR A 54 -7.43 -14.13 -4.44
C THR A 54 -8.21 -15.19 -5.23
N ARG A 55 -8.06 -15.22 -6.57
CA ARG A 55 -8.70 -16.24 -7.42
C ARG A 55 -8.10 -17.64 -7.23
N GLU A 56 -6.79 -17.74 -7.04
CA GLU A 56 -6.12 -19.01 -6.78
C GLU A 56 -6.53 -19.56 -5.41
N LEU A 57 -6.53 -18.73 -4.37
CA LEU A 57 -7.03 -19.10 -3.05
C LEU A 57 -8.49 -19.58 -3.11
N ALA A 58 -9.37 -18.83 -3.78
CA ALA A 58 -10.78 -19.20 -3.92
C ALA A 58 -10.97 -20.57 -4.60
N ARG A 59 -10.10 -20.93 -5.56
CA ARG A 59 -10.13 -22.27 -6.18
C ARG A 59 -9.66 -23.35 -5.21
N MET A 60 -8.60 -23.10 -4.44
CA MET A 60 -8.10 -24.05 -3.43
C MET A 60 -9.16 -24.33 -2.35
N ILE A 61 -9.84 -23.29 -1.85
CA ILE A 61 -10.95 -23.42 -0.89
C ILE A 61 -12.07 -24.30 -1.45
N LYS A 62 -12.48 -24.06 -2.70
CA LYS A 62 -13.52 -24.86 -3.38
C LYS A 62 -13.08 -26.32 -3.59
N GLN A 63 -11.83 -26.55 -3.99
CA GLN A 63 -11.28 -27.89 -4.18
C GLN A 63 -11.18 -28.68 -2.88
N ALA A 64 -10.93 -28.00 -1.76
CA ALA A 64 -10.93 -28.60 -0.43
C ALA A 64 -12.34 -28.89 0.10
N GLY A 65 -13.40 -28.51 -0.62
CA GLY A 65 -14.80 -28.70 -0.17
C GLY A 65 -15.22 -27.76 0.95
N ILE A 66 -14.49 -26.65 1.16
CA ILE A 66 -14.76 -25.70 2.23
C ILE A 66 -15.85 -24.70 1.78
N GLU A 67 -16.92 -24.61 2.56
CA GLU A 67 -18.00 -23.65 2.34
C GLU A 67 -17.81 -22.42 3.23
N ILE A 68 -17.00 -21.47 2.73
CA ILE A 68 -16.55 -20.30 3.53
C ILE A 68 -17.69 -19.47 4.14
N LEU A 69 -18.86 -19.43 3.50
CA LEU A 69 -20.03 -18.68 3.99
C LEU A 69 -20.77 -19.34 5.16
N LYS A 70 -20.41 -20.58 5.50
CA LYS A 70 -20.96 -21.33 6.63
C LYS A 70 -19.98 -21.48 7.79
N LEU A 71 -18.79 -20.90 7.68
CA LEU A 71 -17.83 -20.89 8.77
C LEU A 71 -18.23 -19.81 9.78
N ASP A 72 -18.00 -20.11 11.06
CA ASP A 72 -18.09 -19.10 12.10
C ASP A 72 -16.96 -18.08 11.94
N ASP A 73 -17.19 -16.85 12.38
CA ASP A 73 -16.16 -15.82 12.39
C ASP A 73 -15.08 -16.17 13.42
N GLU A 74 -13.82 -16.02 13.03
CA GLU A 74 -12.66 -16.21 13.89
C GLU A 74 -11.72 -15.01 13.80
N GLU A 75 -11.01 -14.71 14.90
CA GLU A 75 -9.99 -13.68 14.89
C GLU A 75 -8.74 -14.15 14.14
N ALA A 76 -8.18 -13.27 13.33
CA ALA A 76 -6.91 -13.54 12.66
C ALA A 76 -5.75 -13.47 13.67
N ASP A 77 -4.74 -14.32 13.47
CA ASP A 77 -3.49 -14.23 14.21
C ASP A 77 -2.83 -12.85 14.07
N SER A 78 -2.23 -12.39 15.17
CA SER A 78 -1.60 -11.07 15.25
C SER A 78 -0.11 -11.16 15.62
N PRO A 79 0.75 -11.75 14.76
CA PRO A 79 2.17 -11.93 15.05
C PRO A 79 2.90 -10.59 15.27
N MET A 80 2.39 -9.50 14.69
CA MET A 80 2.96 -8.16 14.76
C MET A 80 2.11 -7.13 15.51
N GLY A 81 1.05 -7.58 16.20
CA GLY A 81 0.10 -6.68 16.87
C GLY A 81 -1.05 -6.21 15.96
N PRO A 82 -2.00 -5.46 16.54
CA PRO A 82 -3.23 -5.06 15.84
C PRO A 82 -2.93 -4.13 14.67
N TYR A 83 -3.70 -4.27 13.59
CA TYR A 83 -3.65 -3.32 12.46
C TYR A 83 -4.52 -2.10 12.75
N THR A 84 -4.22 -0.98 12.09
CA THR A 84 -5.01 0.26 12.18
C THR A 84 -5.94 0.40 10.97
N GLY A 85 -6.96 1.25 11.07
CA GLY A 85 -7.84 1.58 9.94
C GLY A 85 -7.09 2.10 8.71
N ALA A 86 -5.96 2.78 8.91
CA ALA A 86 -5.07 3.23 7.84
C ALA A 86 -4.45 2.05 7.05
N GLY A 87 -4.13 0.94 7.73
CA GLY A 87 -3.68 -0.29 7.08
C GLY A 87 -4.80 -0.99 6.29
N THR A 88 -6.06 -0.77 6.67
CA THR A 88 -7.23 -1.39 6.01
C THR A 88 -7.54 -0.71 4.68
N ILE A 89 -7.45 0.62 4.61
CA ILE A 89 -7.78 1.39 3.38
C ILE A 89 -6.71 1.29 2.29
N PHE A 90 -5.55 0.69 2.56
CA PHE A 90 -4.45 0.55 1.58
C PHE A 90 -4.89 -0.12 0.27
N GLY A 91 -5.86 -1.04 0.34
CA GLY A 91 -6.38 -1.75 -0.84
C GLY A 91 -7.30 -0.91 -1.75
N ALA A 92 -7.72 0.29 -1.33
CA ALA A 92 -8.57 1.18 -2.10
C ALA A 92 -7.76 2.26 -2.83
N THR A 93 -8.25 2.70 -4.00
CA THR A 93 -7.63 3.79 -4.76
C THR A 93 -7.54 5.08 -3.94
N GLY A 94 -6.32 5.51 -3.64
CA GLY A 94 -6.05 6.70 -2.83
C GLY A 94 -5.88 6.43 -1.33
N GLY A 95 -6.12 5.21 -0.85
CA GLY A 95 -6.00 4.90 0.58
C GLY A 95 -4.55 4.97 1.10
N VAL A 96 -3.56 4.64 0.26
CA VAL A 96 -2.14 4.83 0.60
C VAL A 96 -1.80 6.32 0.79
N MET A 97 -2.24 7.14 -0.16
CA MET A 97 -2.07 8.60 -0.13
C MET A 97 -2.72 9.19 1.11
N GLU A 98 -3.97 8.81 1.39
CA GLU A 98 -4.71 9.29 2.55
C GLU A 98 -4.04 8.88 3.87
N ALA A 99 -3.65 7.62 4.02
CA ALA A 99 -2.96 7.13 5.21
C ALA A 99 -1.62 7.87 5.46
N ALA A 100 -0.84 8.09 4.41
CA ALA A 100 0.43 8.80 4.49
C ALA A 100 0.24 10.28 4.87
N VAL A 101 -0.72 10.97 4.23
CA VAL A 101 -1.00 12.39 4.48
C VAL A 101 -1.59 12.60 5.87
N ARG A 102 -2.52 11.76 6.34
CA ARG A 102 -3.06 11.82 7.71
C ARG A 102 -1.94 11.65 8.74
N SER A 103 -1.05 10.69 8.51
CA SER A 103 0.10 10.43 9.39
C SER A 103 1.09 11.61 9.41
N ALA A 104 1.46 12.13 8.24
CA ALA A 104 2.34 13.30 8.13
C ALA A 104 1.71 14.54 8.82
N TYR A 105 0.41 14.76 8.60
CA TYR A 105 -0.33 15.85 9.22
C TYR A 105 -0.29 15.77 10.75
N TYR A 106 -0.60 14.60 11.31
CA TYR A 106 -0.55 14.41 12.76
C TYR A 106 0.87 14.59 13.32
N LEU A 107 1.89 14.05 12.66
CA LEU A 107 3.27 14.16 13.14
C LEU A 107 3.76 15.61 13.20
N VAL A 108 3.37 16.45 12.23
CA VAL A 108 3.77 17.86 12.15
C VAL A 108 2.89 18.75 13.04
N THR A 109 1.57 18.58 13.00
CA THR A 109 0.62 19.51 13.63
C THR A 109 0.16 19.07 15.02
N LYS A 110 0.38 17.80 15.38
CA LYS A 110 -0.19 17.12 16.56
C LYS A 110 -1.72 17.14 16.61
N LYS A 111 -2.37 17.32 15.46
CA LYS A 111 -3.84 17.32 15.31
C LYS A 111 -4.25 16.23 14.34
N GLU A 112 -5.44 15.70 14.53
CA GLU A 112 -6.04 14.77 13.58
C GLU A 112 -6.54 15.52 12.35
N LEU A 113 -6.21 15.00 11.17
CA LEU A 113 -6.78 15.50 9.92
C LEU A 113 -8.20 14.96 9.80
N SER A 114 -9.20 15.84 9.65
CA SER A 114 -10.60 15.41 9.52
C SER A 114 -10.84 14.71 8.18
N ASP A 115 -10.56 15.40 7.07
CA ASP A 115 -10.79 14.87 5.72
C ASP A 115 -9.71 15.34 4.73
N VAL A 116 -9.33 14.44 3.81
CA VAL A 116 -8.49 14.79 2.67
C VAL A 116 -9.42 15.10 1.52
N ASN A 117 -9.63 16.38 1.24
CA ASN A 117 -10.57 16.82 0.21
C ASN A 117 -9.98 16.59 -1.20
N PHE A 118 -10.08 15.35 -1.67
CA PHE A 118 -9.72 14.98 -3.04
C PHE A 118 -10.78 15.48 -4.03
N LYS A 119 -10.34 16.22 -5.04
CA LYS A 119 -11.16 16.67 -6.16
C LYS A 119 -10.75 15.92 -7.41
N SER A 120 -11.70 15.59 -8.27
CA SER A 120 -11.37 15.09 -9.62
C SER A 120 -10.57 16.15 -10.36
N ALA A 121 -9.44 15.74 -10.94
CA ALA A 121 -8.60 16.63 -11.69
C ALA A 121 -9.31 17.03 -12.99
N ARG A 122 -9.35 18.34 -13.30
CA ARG A 122 -10.05 18.81 -14.50
C ARG A 122 -9.40 18.27 -15.77
N GLY A 123 -10.19 17.64 -16.63
CA GLY A 123 -9.74 17.09 -17.91
C GLY A 123 -8.90 15.81 -17.81
N MET A 124 -8.82 15.18 -16.63
CA MET A 124 -8.09 13.92 -16.43
C MET A 124 -8.98 12.92 -15.71
N ASP A 125 -9.74 12.14 -16.48
CA ASP A 125 -10.59 11.08 -15.94
C ASP A 125 -9.74 10.04 -15.21
N GLY A 126 -10.02 9.80 -13.93
CA GLY A 126 -9.27 8.84 -13.11
C GLY A 126 -8.03 9.40 -12.40
N VAL A 127 -7.77 10.71 -12.49
CA VAL A 127 -6.82 11.41 -11.62
C VAL A 127 -7.58 12.22 -10.58
N LYS A 128 -7.22 12.06 -9.31
CA LYS A 128 -7.69 12.92 -8.21
C LYS A 128 -6.55 13.82 -7.76
N GLU A 129 -6.82 15.09 -7.52
CA GLU A 129 -5.88 16.06 -6.98
C GLU A 129 -6.39 16.58 -5.63
N GLY A 130 -5.48 16.94 -4.75
CA GLY A 130 -5.81 17.51 -3.45
C GLY A 130 -4.74 18.48 -2.98
N GLU A 131 -5.11 19.35 -2.05
CA GLU A 131 -4.17 20.17 -1.29
C GLU A 131 -4.53 20.04 0.18
N VAL A 132 -3.53 19.76 1.02
CA VAL A 132 -3.68 19.71 2.48
C VAL A 132 -2.84 20.81 3.10
N ASP A 133 -3.50 21.71 3.82
CA ASP A 133 -2.86 22.81 4.54
C ASP A 133 -2.55 22.40 5.98
N PHE A 134 -1.28 22.49 6.36
CA PHE A 134 -0.80 22.12 7.68
C PHE A 134 -0.93 23.26 8.72
N GLY A 135 -1.49 24.40 8.32
CA GLY A 135 -1.81 25.53 9.19
C GLY A 135 -0.62 26.43 9.56
N ASN A 136 0.58 26.10 9.08
CA ASN A 136 1.83 26.84 9.27
C ASN A 136 2.35 27.46 7.95
N GLY A 137 1.47 27.60 6.96
CA GLY A 137 1.84 28.05 5.60
C GLY A 137 2.39 26.92 4.71
N LEU A 138 2.56 25.70 5.24
CA LEU A 138 2.94 24.53 4.45
C LEU A 138 1.70 23.90 3.81
N LYS A 139 1.65 23.93 2.48
CA LYS A 139 0.59 23.32 1.68
C LYS A 139 1.14 22.13 0.91
N ILE A 140 0.59 20.95 1.17
CA ILE A 140 0.99 19.72 0.49
C ILE A 140 0.01 19.41 -0.64
N ARG A 141 0.46 19.64 -1.88
CA ARG A 141 -0.25 19.25 -3.11
C ARG A 141 -0.04 17.76 -3.39
N ILE A 142 -1.12 17.04 -3.61
CA ILE A 142 -1.12 15.60 -3.84
C ILE A 142 -1.90 15.24 -5.10
N ALA A 143 -1.49 14.18 -5.78
CA ALA A 143 -2.25 13.58 -6.86
C ALA A 143 -2.41 12.07 -6.64
N VAL A 144 -3.47 11.48 -7.15
CA VAL A 144 -3.69 10.03 -7.17
C VAL A 144 -4.09 9.66 -8.59
N ALA A 145 -3.20 8.98 -9.30
CA ALA A 145 -3.47 8.46 -10.63
C ALA A 145 -3.94 7.00 -10.55
N HIS A 146 -5.21 6.76 -10.86
CA HIS A 146 -5.74 5.40 -10.98
C HIS A 146 -5.64 4.92 -12.42
N GLN A 147 -5.24 3.66 -12.64
CA GLN A 147 -4.99 3.05 -13.95
C GLN A 147 -3.79 3.64 -14.70
N MET A 148 -3.04 2.78 -15.38
CA MET A 148 -1.80 3.17 -16.07
C MET A 148 -2.01 4.21 -17.18
N GLY A 149 -3.18 4.20 -17.83
CA GLY A 149 -3.50 5.17 -18.90
C GLY A 149 -3.48 6.63 -18.44
N ASN A 150 -3.70 6.87 -17.14
CA ASN A 150 -3.76 8.22 -16.57
C ASN A 150 -2.42 8.73 -16.06
N ILE A 151 -1.40 7.86 -15.99
CA ILE A 151 -0.06 8.21 -15.49
C ILE A 151 0.60 9.25 -16.39
N ALA A 152 0.48 9.10 -17.71
CA ALA A 152 1.11 10.01 -18.67
C ALA A 152 0.67 11.46 -18.45
N ALA A 153 -0.64 11.69 -18.24
CA ALA A 153 -1.18 13.02 -18.02
C ALA A 153 -0.59 13.70 -16.76
N VAL A 154 -0.40 12.94 -15.67
CA VAL A 154 0.24 13.45 -14.45
C VAL A 154 1.73 13.73 -14.68
N LEU A 155 2.45 12.82 -15.35
CA LEU A 155 3.87 12.98 -15.65
C LEU A 155 4.15 14.14 -16.61
N ASP A 156 3.26 14.39 -17.58
CA ASP A 156 3.42 15.47 -18.55
C ASP A 156 3.28 16.85 -17.88
N LYS A 157 2.34 17.01 -16.92
CA LYS A 157 2.29 18.23 -16.09
C LYS A 157 3.60 18.48 -15.34
N ILE A 158 4.21 17.43 -14.79
CA ILE A 158 5.49 17.52 -14.07
C ILE A 158 6.62 17.90 -15.03
N ARG A 159 6.67 17.29 -16.22
CA ARG A 159 7.67 17.61 -17.25
C ARG A 159 7.56 19.06 -17.70
N VAL A 160 6.35 19.53 -18.00
CA VAL A 160 6.10 20.92 -18.40
C VAL A 160 6.55 21.89 -17.29
N ALA A 161 6.18 21.64 -16.03
CA ALA A 161 6.60 22.48 -14.92
C ALA A 161 8.12 22.50 -14.76
N ARG A 162 8.77 21.32 -14.85
CA ARG A 162 10.23 21.18 -14.79
C ARG A 162 10.92 21.94 -15.90
N ASP A 163 10.48 21.75 -17.14
CA ASP A 163 11.11 22.33 -18.32
C ASP A 163 10.91 23.86 -18.36
N ALA A 164 9.83 24.37 -17.78
CA ALA A 164 9.57 25.80 -17.59
C ALA A 164 10.25 26.41 -16.35
N GLY A 165 10.97 25.62 -15.54
CA GLY A 165 11.57 26.08 -14.29
C GLY A 165 10.56 26.51 -13.22
N GLN A 166 9.34 26.00 -13.31
CA GLN A 166 8.25 26.28 -12.38
C GLN A 166 8.28 25.32 -11.19
N GLU A 167 7.56 25.69 -10.14
CA GLU A 167 7.35 24.82 -8.98
C GLU A 167 6.64 23.52 -9.40
N MET A 168 7.04 22.39 -8.82
CA MET A 168 6.41 21.10 -9.12
C MET A 168 4.92 21.12 -8.73
N PRO A 169 4.03 20.59 -9.58
CA PRO A 169 2.59 20.65 -9.34
C PRO A 169 2.15 19.80 -8.13
N TYR A 170 2.92 18.77 -7.77
CA TYR A 170 2.61 17.85 -6.68
C TYR A 170 3.86 17.56 -5.85
N HIS A 171 3.67 17.41 -4.54
CA HIS A 171 4.71 16.97 -3.60
C HIS A 171 4.67 15.45 -3.41
N PHE A 172 3.51 14.81 -3.62
CA PHE A 172 3.34 13.36 -3.53
C PHE A 172 2.28 12.88 -4.54
N ILE A 173 2.52 11.73 -5.19
CA ILE A 173 1.70 11.14 -6.26
C ILE A 173 1.46 9.67 -5.95
#